data_AF-A0A956CFM1-F1
#
_entry.id   AF-A0A956CFM1-F1
#
_cell.length_a   1.000
_cell.length_b   1.000
_cell.length_c   1.000
_cell.angle_alpha   90.00
_cell.angle_beta   90.00
_cell.angle_gamma   90.00
#
_symmetry.space_group_name_H-M   'P 1'
#
loop_
_entity.id
_entity.type
_entity.pdbx_description
1 polymer ?
#
loop_
_entity_poly.entity_id
_entity_poly.type
_entity_poly.pdbx_seq_one_letter_code
_entity_poly.pdbx_strand_id
1 'polypeptide(L)' 'MSYQSGFGSPPAVPQNAFFWNFSNKWLSADGKDFVLVFSGIGDNDSWNTVQGSFTTN' A
#
# COMPACT_ATOMS: atom_id res chain seq x y z
N MET A 1 -2.64 12.15 -3.81
CA MET A 1 -1.42 11.68 -3.12
C MET A 1 -1.13 12.67 -2.01
N SER A 2 -1.28 12.27 -0.75
CA SER A 2 -0.89 13.10 0.40
C SER A 2 0.60 12.90 0.67
N TYR A 3 1.32 14.00 0.91
CA TYR A 3 2.70 13.96 1.36
C TYR A 3 2.72 13.88 2.88
N GLN A 4 3.57 13.03 3.42
CA GLN A 4 3.80 12.89 4.85
C GLN A 4 5.30 12.82 5.12
N SER A 5 5.78 13.64 6.05
CA SER A 5 7.13 13.54 6.61
C SER A 5 7.14 12.68 7.89
N GLY A 6 8.27 12.05 8.21
CA GLY A 6 8.42 11.27 9.45
C GLY A 6 7.80 9.87 9.41
N PHE A 7 7.67 9.27 8.22
CA PHE A 7 7.25 7.87 8.11
C PHE A 7 8.26 6.95 8.82
N GLY A 8 7.74 6.06 9.66
CA GLY A 8 8.56 5.22 10.53
C GLY A 8 9.42 5.97 11.55
N SER A 9 9.07 7.22 11.87
CA SER A 9 9.68 8.02 12.94
C SER A 9 8.68 8.21 14.10
N PRO A 10 8.72 7.36 15.15
CA PRO A 10 7.84 7.51 16.30
C PRO A 10 8.02 8.89 16.99
N PRO A 11 6.98 9.47 17.58
CA PRO A 11 5.62 8.92 17.76
C PRO A 11 4.69 9.15 16.55
N ALA A 12 5.13 9.87 15.51
CA ALA A 12 4.26 10.25 14.40
C ALA A 12 3.75 9.04 13.62
N VAL A 13 4.65 8.10 13.28
CA VAL A 13 4.32 6.88 12.57
C VAL A 13 5.14 5.72 13.14
N PRO A 14 4.51 4.59 13.51
CA PRO A 14 5.23 3.41 13.97
C PRO A 14 6.26 2.92 12.94
N GLN A 15 7.41 2.44 13.41
CA GLN A 15 8.48 1.93 12.53
C GLN A 15 8.05 0.70 11.71
N ASN A 16 7.06 -0.05 12.20
CA ASN A 16 6.48 -1.22 11.53
C ASN A 16 5.27 -0.89 10.64
N ALA A 17 5.01 0.39 10.36
CA ALA A 17 3.97 0.80 9.43
C ALA A 17 4.38 0.51 7.97
N PHE A 18 3.39 0.29 7.10
CA PHE A 18 3.58 0.13 5.66
C PHE A 18 2.85 1.22 4.90
N PHE A 19 3.52 1.79 3.89
CA PHE A 19 2.88 2.55 2.84
C PHE A 19 2.24 1.58 1.85
N TRP A 20 1.05 1.90 1.35
CA TRP A 20 0.34 1.04 0.42
C TRP A 20 -0.57 1.84 -0.53
N ASN A 21 -0.86 1.27 -1.69
CA ASN A 21 -1.85 1.81 -2.62
C ASN A 21 -2.44 0.74 -3.56
N PHE A 22 -3.69 0.95 -3.99
CA PHE A 22 -4.26 0.29 -5.16
C PHE A 22 -3.84 1.08 -6.40
N SER A 23 -3.00 0.50 -7.25
CA SER A 23 -2.49 1.19 -8.44
C SER A 23 -3.46 1.04 -9.60
N ASN A 24 -3.97 2.14 -10.15
CA ASN A 24 -4.87 2.12 -11.33
C ASN A 24 -4.27 1.39 -12.55
N LYS A 25 -2.93 1.30 -12.63
CA LYS A 25 -2.22 0.53 -13.67
C LYS A 25 -2.58 -0.96 -13.67
N TRP A 26 -2.91 -1.50 -12.50
CA TRP A 26 -3.19 -2.92 -12.26
C TRP A 26 -4.57 -3.12 -11.65
N LEU A 27 -5.51 -2.34 -12.15
CA LEU A 27 -6.93 -2.47 -11.85
C LEU A 27 -7.61 -3.10 -13.07
N SER A 28 -8.56 -4.01 -12.86
CA SER A 28 -9.43 -4.49 -13.94
C SER A 28 -10.23 -3.34 -14.54
N ALA A 29 -10.72 -3.53 -15.77
CA ALA A 29 -11.49 -2.50 -16.48
C ALA A 29 -12.76 -2.06 -15.71
N ASP A 30 -13.33 -2.94 -14.89
CA ASP A 30 -14.52 -2.68 -14.06
C ASP A 30 -14.18 -2.27 -12.62
N GLY A 31 -12.90 -2.18 -12.28
CA GLY A 31 -12.46 -1.76 -10.95
C GLY A 31 -12.51 -2.83 -9.86
N LYS A 32 -12.91 -4.06 -10.17
CA LYS A 32 -13.12 -5.11 -9.16
C LYS A 32 -11.85 -5.84 -8.78
N ASP A 33 -11.01 -6.21 -9.74
CA ASP A 33 -9.74 -6.89 -9.47
C ASP A 33 -8.61 -5.87 -9.39
N PHE A 34 -7.70 -6.05 -8.44
CA PHE A 34 -6.62 -5.10 -8.18
C PHE A 34 -5.30 -5.79 -7.83
N VAL A 35 -4.22 -5.02 -7.96
CA VAL A 35 -2.96 -5.28 -7.27
C VAL A 35 -2.73 -4.19 -6.21
N LEU A 36 -2.68 -4.61 -4.95
CA LEU A 36 -2.20 -3.79 -3.83
C LEU A 36 -0.68 -3.83 -3.84
N VAL A 37 -0.05 -2.66 -3.87
CA VAL A 37 1.39 -2.50 -3.69
C VAL A 37 1.64 -1.99 -2.29
N PHE A 38 2.65 -2.50 -1.59
CA PHE A 38 3.05 -1.97 -0.29
C PHE A 38 4.56 -2.12 -0.03
N SER A 39 5.11 -1.18 0.76
CA SER A 39 6.48 -1.22 1.29
C SER A 39 6.55 -0.57 2.67
N GLY A 40 7.48 -1.04 3.51
CA GLY A 40 7.81 -0.45 4.80
C GLY A 40 9.11 0.35 4.74
N ILE A 41 9.84 0.36 5.86
CA ILE A 41 11.21 0.91 5.94
C ILE A 41 12.12 -0.10 6.65
N GLY A 42 13.45 0.08 6.54
CA GLY A 42 14.42 -0.78 7.20
C GLY A 42 14.24 -2.24 6.78
N ASP A 43 14.12 -3.15 7.75
CA ASP A 43 13.92 -4.59 7.49
C ASP A 43 12.60 -4.90 6.75
N ASN A 44 11.64 -3.96 6.74
CA ASN A 44 10.37 -4.06 6.02
C ASN A 44 10.40 -3.36 4.65
N ASP A 45 11.51 -2.75 4.24
CA ASP A 45 11.66 -2.11 2.94
C ASP A 45 11.80 -3.16 1.83
N SER A 46 10.71 -3.36 1.08
CA SER A 46 10.66 -4.31 0.00
C SER A 46 9.51 -4.00 -0.95
N TRP A 47 9.68 -4.37 -2.21
CA TRP A 47 8.57 -4.38 -3.17
C TRP A 47 7.66 -5.58 -2.90
N ASN A 48 6.48 -5.32 -2.35
CA ASN A 48 5.49 -6.35 -2.10
C ASN A 48 4.19 -6.09 -2.87
N THR A 49 3.54 -7.18 -3.31
CA THR A 49 2.27 -7.11 -4.03
C THR A 49 1.30 -8.19 -3.58
N VAL A 50 0.01 -7.83 -3.50
CA VAL A 50 -1.10 -8.77 -3.28
C VAL A 50 -2.13 -8.57 -4.39
N GLN A 51 -2.56 -9.67 -5.02
CA GLN A 51 -3.71 -9.68 -5.93
C GLN A 51 -4.98 -9.90 -5.12
N GLY A 52 -6.04 -9.17 -5.44
CA GLY A 52 -7.33 -9.30 -4.76
C GLY A 52 -8.50 -8.77 -5.59
N SER A 53 -9.70 -8.96 -5.07
CA SER A 53 -10.94 -8.53 -5.71
C SER A 53 -11.89 -7.88 -4.68
N PHE A 54 -12.59 -6.81 -5.07
CA PHE A 54 -13.67 -6.23 -4.27
C PHE A 54 -14.98 -7.01 -4.48
N THR A 55 -15.56 -7.50 -3.40
CA THR A 55 -16.89 -8.11 -3.38
C THR A 55 -17.90 -7.12 -2.85
N THR A 56 -18.97 -6.87 -3.60
CA THR A 56 -20.09 -5.99 -3.18
C THR A 56 -21.36 -6.82 -3.03
N ASN A 57 -22.11 -6.59 -1.95
CA ASN A 57 -23.45 -7.15 -1.74
C ASN A 57 -24.52 -6.21 -2.30
#